data_AF-A0A2A2HG48-F1
#
_entry.id   AF-A0A2A2HG48-F1
#
_cell.length_a   1.000
_cell.length_b   1.000
_cell.length_c   1.000
_cell.angle_alpha   90.00
_cell.angle_beta   90.00
_cell.angle_gamma   90.00
#
_symmetry.space_group_name_H-M   'P 1'
#
loop_
_entity.id
_entity.type
_entity.pdbx_description
1 polymer ?
#
loop_
_entity_poly.entity_id
_entity_poly.type
_entity_poly.pdbx_seq_one_letter_code
_entity_poly.pdbx_strand_id
1 'polypeptide(L)'
;CVNCAQCEQKKQCTQSKDGRKIKRYPEDKQRDELRLHMATPESKKILNQRKSMVEPVFSALRGIQGLERFRRKGLLAVKLEFTLHAMAYNLSRAVALILWMIFSLLFVQTKIRKRENLHGGILLKKKFHPFCDSL
;
A
#
# COMPACT_ATOMS: atom_id res chain seq x y z
N CYS A 1 14.66 33.75 33.34
CA CYS A 1 13.92 34.73 32.52
C CYS A 1 13.71 36.01 33.32
N VAL A 2 14.33 37.13 32.95
CA VAL A 2 14.46 38.30 33.84
C VAL A 2 13.28 39.30 33.73
N ASN A 3 12.38 39.18 32.76
CA ASN A 3 11.17 40.01 32.72
C ASN A 3 9.96 39.23 32.21
N CYS A 4 9.17 38.71 33.14
CA CYS A 4 7.94 37.94 32.86
C CYS A 4 6.75 38.47 33.69
N ALA A 5 6.87 39.69 34.24
CA ALA A 5 5.87 40.27 35.14
C ALA A 5 4.50 40.47 34.46
N GLN A 6 4.50 40.75 33.15
CA GLN A 6 3.30 41.03 32.35
C GLN A 6 2.98 39.94 31.31
N CYS A 7 3.61 38.76 31.39
CA CYS A 7 3.37 37.70 30.40
C CYS A 7 2.07 36.95 30.70
N GLU A 8 1.08 37.07 29.81
CA GLU A 8 -0.21 36.36 29.91
C GLU A 8 -0.05 34.82 29.93
N GLN A 9 0.98 34.30 29.28
CA GLN A 9 1.29 32.87 29.19
C GLN A 9 2.09 32.35 30.39
N LYS A 10 2.34 33.17 31.43
CA LYS A 10 3.10 32.77 32.62
C LYS A 10 2.51 31.54 33.32
N LYS A 11 1.18 31.37 33.30
CA LYS A 11 0.49 30.20 33.86
C LYS A 11 0.84 28.89 33.15
N GLN A 12 1.21 28.96 31.87
CA GLN A 12 1.61 27.81 31.04
C GLN A 12 3.14 27.65 30.95
N CYS A 13 3.89 28.49 31.67
CA CYS A 13 5.35 28.48 31.66
C CYS A 13 5.91 27.36 32.56
N THR A 14 7.11 26.89 32.24
CA THR A 14 7.81 25.88 33.06
C THR A 14 8.23 26.45 34.41
N GLN A 15 8.10 25.66 35.48
CA GLN A 15 8.51 26.05 36.85
C GLN A 15 10.03 26.09 37.07
N SER A 16 10.84 25.69 36.08
CA SER A 16 12.31 25.72 36.16
C SER A 16 12.85 27.15 36.28
N LYS A 17 13.84 27.35 37.16
CA LYS A 17 14.54 28.64 37.37
C LYS A 17 15.21 29.15 36.08
N ASP A 18 15.76 28.25 35.29
CA ASP A 18 16.45 28.57 34.02
C ASP A 18 15.48 28.75 32.85
N GLY A 19 14.21 28.37 33.03
CA GLY A 19 13.18 28.38 32.01
C GLY A 19 13.39 27.32 30.92
N ARG A 20 12.45 27.26 29.97
CA ARG A 20 12.54 26.42 28.77
C ARG A 20 13.14 27.22 27.62
N LYS A 21 14.22 26.72 27.03
CA LYS A 21 14.76 27.24 25.77
C LYS A 21 14.16 26.44 24.61
N ILE A 22 13.60 27.13 23.62
CA ILE A 22 13.07 26.52 22.40
C ILE A 22 13.84 27.10 21.22
N LYS A 23 14.48 26.23 20.44
CA LYS A 23 15.10 26.62 19.17
C LYS A 23 13.99 26.68 18.11
N ARG A 24 13.81 27.85 17.50
CA ARG A 24 12.86 28.06 16.39
C ARG A 24 13.65 28.48 15.16
N TYR A 25 13.37 27.84 14.04
CA TYR A 25 13.91 28.16 12.73
C TYR A 25 12.86 28.87 11.87
N PRO A 26 13.27 29.61 10.82
CA PRO A 26 12.32 30.25 9.90
C PRO A 26 11.28 29.27 9.32
N GLU A 27 11.67 28.01 9.07
CA GLU A 27 10.81 26.99 8.47
C GLU A 27 9.73 26.46 9.43
N ASP A 28 9.87 26.72 10.74
CA ASP A 28 8.94 26.18 11.72
C ASP A 28 7.54 26.80 11.61
N LYS A 29 7.44 28.01 11.06
CA LYS A 29 6.14 28.63 10.77
C LYS A 29 5.37 27.83 9.73
N GLN A 30 6.00 27.44 8.61
CA GLN A 30 5.36 26.59 7.62
C GLN A 30 5.02 25.20 8.18
N ARG A 31 5.85 24.66 9.09
CA ARG A 31 5.55 23.38 9.76
C ARG A 31 4.31 23.49 10.65
N ASP A 32 4.14 24.61 11.36
CA ASP A 32 2.96 24.85 12.21
C ASP A 32 1.68 24.95 11.36
N GLU A 33 1.74 25.71 10.25
CA GLU A 33 0.65 25.82 9.27
C GLU A 33 0.26 24.45 8.68
N LEU A 34 1.26 23.65 8.29
CA LEU A 34 1.02 22.28 7.82
C LEU A 34 0.38 21.41 8.90
N ARG A 35 0.80 21.51 10.17
CA ARG A 35 0.19 20.73 11.26
C ARG A 35 -1.28 21.09 11.46
N LEU A 36 -1.63 22.38 11.39
CA LEU A 36 -3.02 22.81 11.48
C LEU A 36 -3.86 22.27 10.32
N HIS A 37 -3.33 22.33 9.09
CA HIS A 37 -3.98 21.76 7.92
C HIS A 37 -4.18 20.24 8.07
N MET A 38 -3.14 19.50 8.49
CA MET A 38 -3.19 18.05 8.71
C MET A 38 -4.10 17.64 9.88
N ALA A 39 -4.45 18.56 10.78
CA ALA A 39 -5.40 18.30 11.87
C ALA A 39 -6.86 18.19 11.39
N THR A 40 -7.18 18.75 10.21
CA THR A 40 -8.51 18.71 9.61
C THR A 40 -8.98 17.28 9.30
N PRO A 41 -10.29 16.99 9.41
CA PRO A 41 -10.82 15.65 9.16
C PRO A 41 -10.62 15.22 7.70
N GLU A 42 -10.72 16.14 6.75
CA GLU A 42 -10.49 15.88 5.33
C GLU A 42 -9.05 15.44 5.06
N SER A 43 -8.07 16.21 5.56
CA SER A 43 -6.65 15.88 5.38
C SER A 43 -6.30 14.53 6.00
N LYS A 44 -6.85 14.22 7.18
CA LYS A 44 -6.67 12.91 7.81
C LYS A 44 -7.23 11.77 6.96
N LYS A 45 -8.41 11.96 6.36
CA LYS A 45 -9.02 10.95 5.48
C LYS A 45 -8.14 10.68 4.26
N ILE A 46 -7.66 11.73 3.60
CA ILE A 46 -6.76 11.62 2.44
C ILE A 46 -5.45 10.94 2.83
N LEU A 47 -4.85 11.34 3.96
CA LEU A 47 -3.61 10.73 4.44
C LEU A 47 -3.79 9.23 4.71
N ASN A 48 -4.89 8.83 5.36
CA ASN A 48 -5.18 7.43 5.64
C ASN A 48 -5.31 6.59 4.35
N GLN A 49 -5.94 7.14 3.31
CA GLN A 49 -6.02 6.48 2.00
C GLN A 49 -4.64 6.32 1.34
N ARG A 50 -3.78 7.34 1.44
CA ARG A 50 -2.42 7.28 0.89
C ARG A 50 -1.54 6.29 1.66
N LYS A 51 -1.69 6.26 2.98
CA LYS A 51 -0.96 5.37 3.89
C LYS A 51 -1.16 3.91 3.49
N SER A 52 -2.39 3.48 3.25
CA SER A 52 -2.69 2.10 2.87
C SER A 52 -2.10 1.69 1.52
N MET A 53 -1.88 2.62 0.60
CA MET A 53 -1.24 2.35 -0.69
C MET A 53 0.30 2.23 -0.56
N VAL A 54 0.89 3.05 0.30
CA VAL A 54 2.34 3.25 0.36
C VAL A 54 3.02 2.30 1.35
N GLU A 55 2.42 2.06 2.52
CA GLU A 55 3.01 1.20 3.56
C GLU A 55 3.29 -0.24 3.10
N PRO A 56 2.42 -0.91 2.31
CA PRO A 56 2.70 -2.25 1.82
C PRO A 56 3.95 -2.30 0.94
N VAL A 57 4.18 -1.26 0.12
CA VAL A 57 5.37 -1.17 -0.74
C VAL A 57 6.62 -1.10 0.13
N PHE A 58 6.67 -0.19 1.10
CA PHE A 58 7.82 -0.09 2.02
C PHE A 58 8.01 -1.36 2.86
N SER A 59 6.93 -1.99 3.28
CA SER A 59 6.97 -3.26 4.01
C SER A 59 7.58 -4.37 3.16
N ALA A 60 7.23 -4.44 1.87
CA ALA A 60 7.81 -5.41 0.94
C ALA A 60 9.28 -5.11 0.64
N LEU A 61 9.65 -3.85 0.43
CA LEU A 61 11.05 -3.46 0.25
C LEU A 61 11.91 -3.85 1.45
N ARG A 62 11.43 -3.61 2.67
CA ARG A 62 12.16 -3.97 3.89
C ARG A 62 12.16 -5.48 4.15
N GLY A 63 10.99 -6.12 4.13
CA GLY A 63 10.84 -7.52 4.55
C GLY A 63 11.23 -8.54 3.48
N ILE A 64 10.78 -8.33 2.23
CA ILE A 64 11.03 -9.29 1.14
C ILE A 64 12.38 -9.00 0.48
N GLN A 65 12.70 -7.73 0.20
CA GLN A 65 13.96 -7.38 -0.46
C GLN A 65 15.11 -7.08 0.52
N GLY A 66 14.86 -7.05 1.84
CA GLY A 66 15.89 -6.83 2.84
C GLY A 66 16.48 -5.41 2.84
N LEU A 67 15.77 -4.41 2.32
CA LEU A 67 16.25 -3.02 2.27
C LEU A 67 16.13 -2.35 3.65
N GLU A 68 16.99 -2.74 4.58
CA GLU A 68 17.09 -2.10 5.92
C GLU A 68 18.09 -0.95 5.93
N ARG A 69 19.16 -1.04 5.13
CA ARG A 69 20.19 -0.03 4.98
C ARG A 69 20.70 -0.01 3.54
N PHE A 70 21.03 1.18 3.05
CA PHE A 70 21.74 1.32 1.78
C PHE A 70 23.19 0.85 1.92
N ARG A 71 23.66 0.07 0.96
CA ARG A 71 25.04 -0.43 0.92
C ARG A 71 25.96 0.55 0.21
N ARG A 72 25.41 1.38 -0.68
CA ARG A 72 26.16 2.40 -1.42
C ARG A 72 26.27 3.70 -0.64
N LYS A 73 27.31 4.49 -0.94
CA LYS A 73 27.55 5.82 -0.38
C LYS A 73 27.42 6.90 -1.45
N GLY A 74 26.94 8.07 -1.06
CA GLY A 74 26.69 9.19 -1.98
C GLY A 74 25.31 9.12 -2.64
N LEU A 75 24.72 10.29 -2.89
CA LEU A 75 23.33 10.42 -3.32
C LEU A 75 23.04 9.70 -4.64
N LEU A 76 23.95 9.77 -5.61
CA LEU A 76 23.78 9.13 -6.91
C LEU A 76 23.73 7.60 -6.79
N ALA A 77 24.65 7.01 -6.03
CA ALA A 77 24.73 5.56 -5.88
C ALA A 77 23.57 5.01 -5.02
N VAL A 78 23.15 5.75 -3.99
CA VAL A 78 21.96 5.41 -3.19
C VAL A 78 20.69 5.47 -4.04
N LYS A 79 20.55 6.48 -4.90
CA LYS A 79 19.42 6.55 -5.84
C LYS A 79 19.40 5.34 -6.77
N LEU A 80 20.54 4.96 -7.33
CA LEU A 80 20.65 3.77 -8.19
C LEU A 80 20.21 2.49 -7.44
N GLU A 81 20.72 2.29 -6.23
CA GLU A 81 20.35 1.14 -5.37
C GLU A 81 18.84 1.11 -5.12
N PHE A 82 18.26 2.25 -4.72
CA PHE A 82 16.81 2.34 -4.50
C PHE A 82 16.00 2.09 -5.78
N THR A 83 16.43 2.61 -6.93
CA THR A 83 15.72 2.38 -8.20
C THR A 83 15.72 0.91 -8.59
N LEU A 84 16.80 0.18 -8.32
CA LEU A 84 16.86 -1.26 -8.58
C LEU A 84 15.87 -2.03 -7.71
N HIS A 85 15.80 -1.69 -6.41
CA HIS A 85 14.80 -2.25 -5.49
C HIS A 85 13.36 -1.97 -5.94
N ALA A 86 13.08 -0.74 -6.36
CA ALA A 86 11.76 -0.35 -6.87
C ALA A 86 11.40 -1.10 -8.17
N MET A 87 12.34 -1.24 -9.11
CA MET A 87 12.14 -2.02 -10.33
C MET A 87 11.85 -3.48 -10.03
N ALA A 88 12.63 -4.09 -9.15
CA ALA A 88 12.42 -5.47 -8.72
C ALA A 88 11.04 -5.67 -8.08
N TYR A 89 10.58 -4.72 -7.25
CA TYR A 89 9.24 -4.78 -6.65
C TYR A 89 8.14 -4.72 -7.71
N ASN A 90 8.25 -3.79 -8.67
CA ASN A 90 7.29 -3.64 -9.74
C ASN A 90 7.22 -4.88 -10.65
N LEU A 91 8.37 -5.48 -10.98
CA LEU A 91 8.44 -6.73 -11.73
C LEU A 91 7.77 -7.88 -10.98
N SER A 92 8.06 -8.06 -9.68
CA SER A 92 7.43 -9.10 -8.87
C SER A 92 5.90 -8.96 -8.84
N ARG A 93 5.38 -7.72 -8.77
CA ARG A 93 3.94 -7.44 -8.84
C ARG A 93 3.35 -7.78 -10.22
N ALA A 94 4.03 -7.39 -11.30
CA ALA A 94 3.60 -7.71 -12.65
C ALA A 94 3.52 -9.21 -12.90
N VAL A 95 4.55 -9.96 -12.50
CA VAL A 95 4.59 -11.43 -12.61
C VAL A 95 3.45 -12.06 -11.80
N ALA A 96 3.24 -11.63 -10.55
CA ALA A 96 2.15 -12.16 -9.73
C ALA A 96 0.77 -11.92 -10.37
N LEU A 97 0.53 -10.74 -10.96
CA LEU A 97 -0.70 -10.43 -11.68
C LEU A 97 -0.86 -11.31 -12.93
N ILE A 98 0.20 -11.48 -13.73
CA ILE A 98 0.17 -12.33 -14.93
C ILE A 98 -0.16 -13.78 -14.54
N LEU A 99 0.51 -14.32 -13.53
CA LEU A 99 0.25 -15.69 -13.05
C LEU A 99 -1.18 -15.84 -12.53
N TRP A 100 -1.70 -14.85 -11.82
CA TRP A 100 -3.09 -14.85 -11.34
C TRP A 100 -4.09 -14.79 -12.48
N MET A 101 -3.83 -13.99 -13.51
CA MET A 101 -4.65 -13.91 -14.72
C MET A 101 -4.65 -15.25 -15.48
N ILE A 102 -3.48 -15.86 -15.68
CA ILE A 102 -3.35 -17.18 -16.32
C ILE A 102 -4.13 -18.23 -15.52
N PHE A 103 -3.94 -18.28 -14.20
CA PHE A 103 -4.64 -19.22 -13.33
C PHE A 103 -6.16 -19.04 -13.40
N SER A 104 -6.64 -17.80 -13.36
CA SER A 104 -8.06 -17.46 -13.50
C SER A 104 -8.63 -17.90 -14.85
N LEU A 105 -7.92 -17.64 -15.95
CA LEU A 105 -8.32 -18.07 -17.29
C LEU A 105 -8.38 -19.60 -17.40
N LEU A 106 -7.36 -20.32 -16.93
CA LEU A 106 -7.36 -21.78 -16.92
C LEU A 106 -8.52 -22.34 -16.08
N PHE A 107 -8.80 -21.73 -14.93
CA PHE A 107 -9.92 -22.10 -14.08
C PHE A 107 -11.28 -21.88 -14.77
N VAL A 108 -11.46 -20.77 -15.48
CA VAL A 108 -12.67 -20.51 -16.28
C VAL A 108 -12.81 -21.52 -17.43
N GLN A 109 -11.73 -21.80 -18.16
CA GLN A 109 -11.75 -22.75 -19.28
C GLN A 109 -12.11 -24.17 -18.82
N THR A 110 -11.59 -24.62 -17.66
CA THR A 110 -11.95 -25.94 -17.10
C THR A 110 -13.41 -26.01 -16.67
N LYS A 111 -13.98 -24.94 -16.12
CA LYS A 111 -15.42 -24.84 -15.81
C LYS A 111 -16.30 -24.91 -17.06
N ILE A 112 -15.95 -24.18 -18.12
CA ILE A 112 -16.68 -24.20 -19.41
C ILE A 112 -16.62 -25.60 -20.02
N ARG A 113 -15.42 -26.19 -20.13
CA ARG A 113 -15.22 -27.54 -20.66
C ARG A 113 -16.05 -28.59 -19.89
N LYS A 114 -16.08 -28.51 -18.55
CA LYS A 114 -16.90 -29.41 -17.72
C LYS A 114 -18.40 -29.26 -18.01
N ARG A 115 -18.89 -28.04 -18.21
CA ARG A 115 -20.29 -27.75 -18.55
C ARG A 115 -20.66 -28.27 -19.94
N GLU A 116 -19.80 -28.08 -20.93
CA GLU A 116 -19.95 -28.62 -22.29
C GLU A 116 -19.97 -30.15 -22.29
N ASN A 117 -19.05 -30.79 -21.57
CA ASN A 117 -19.02 -32.25 -21.44
C ASN A 117 -20.27 -32.82 -20.72
N LEU A 118 -20.81 -32.13 -19.71
CA LEU A 118 -22.09 -32.51 -19.10
C LEU A 118 -23.26 -32.38 -20.09
N HIS A 119 -23.37 -31.26 -20.81
CA HIS A 119 -24.44 -31.07 -21.79
C HIS A 119 -24.32 -32.00 -23.00
N GLY A 120 -23.11 -32.23 -23.51
CA GLY A 120 -22.82 -33.17 -24.59
C GLY A 120 -23.11 -34.62 -24.18
N GLY A 121 -22.78 -35.01 -22.94
CA GLY A 121 -23.16 -36.30 -22.37
C GLY A 121 -24.67 -36.48 -22.23
N ILE A 122 -25.42 -35.43 -21.87
CA ILE A 122 -26.90 -35.44 -21.83
C ILE A 122 -27.51 -35.55 -23.24
N LEU A 123 -26.92 -34.88 -24.24
CA LEU A 123 -27.38 -34.91 -25.64
C LEU A 123 -27.11 -36.27 -26.32
N LEU A 124 -25.98 -36.92 -26.03
CA LEU A 124 -25.70 -38.30 -26.46
C LEU A 124 -26.66 -39.30 -25.83
N LYS A 125 -27.02 -39.13 -24.56
CA LYS A 125 -27.97 -40.02 -23.86
C LYS A 125 -29.40 -39.91 -24.40
N LYS A 126 -29.81 -38.73 -24.90
CA LYS A 126 -31.13 -38.53 -25.55
C LYS A 126 -31.23 -39.07 -26.97
N LYS A 127 -30.11 -39.24 -27.69
CA LYS A 127 -30.09 -39.88 -29.02
C LYS A 127 -30.10 -41.41 -28.96
N PHE A 128 -29.89 -42.00 -27.77
CA PHE A 128 -29.90 -43.44 -27.54
C PHE A 128 -31.20 -43.87 -26.84
N HIS A 129 -32.34 -43.63 -27.49
CA HIS A 129 -33.58 -44.36 -27.17
C HIS A 129 -33.70 -45.50 -28.20
N PRO A 130 -33.69 -46.78 -27.78
CA PRO A 130 -33.98 -47.87 -28.70
C PRO A 130 -35.45 -47.79 -29.10
N PHE A 131 -35.65 -47.75 -30.40
CA PHE A 131 -36.89 -48.11 -31.06
C PHE A 131 -37.06 -49.64 -30.88
N CYS A 132 -37.93 -50.04 -29.96
CA CYS A 132 -38.42 -51.40 -29.71
C CYS A 132 -39.63 -51.27 -28.78
N ASP A 133 -40.78 -51.91 -28.93
CA ASP A 133 -41.45 -52.62 -30.02
C ASP A 133 -42.92 -52.67 -29.59
N SER A 134 -43.81 -52.54 -30.56
CA SER A 134 -45.21 -52.92 -30.45
C SER A 134 -45.33 -54.45 -30.54
N LEU A 135 -45.67 -55.10 -29.43
CA LEU A 135 -46.40 -56.36 -29.38
C LEU A 135 -47.18 -56.47 -28.05
#